data_AF-C5MB63-F1
#
_entry.id   AF-C5MB63-F1
#
_cell.length_a   1.000
_cell.length_b   1.000
_cell.length_c   1.000
_cell.angle_alpha   90.00
_cell.angle_beta   90.00
_cell.angle_gamma   90.00
#
_symmetry.space_group_name_H-M   'P 1'
#
loop_
_entity.id
_entity.type
_entity.pdbx_description
1 polymer ?
#
loop_
_entity_poly.entity_id
_entity_poly.type
_entity_poly.pdbx_seq_one_letter_code
_entity_poly.pdbx_strand_id
1 'polypeptide(L)'
;MEEAAYQFDEIKSKIPTNLEQVTEYIDLIKSKIPTSYDELQPHIEYFKSIKPEDVINDFKNLKVSPITVSVTLVILTTLLIFGKLLGGNGKQHHETPKKKSKKKLTKAQKSNKQIQEILDFVESEYVPEIDKFIETYKTLSSEDIEIKFNYFEEMLLKELLKLDAIDVSGNEILRDNRKKVIKFIQDHQKRLDKFKKEIKA
;
A
#
# COMPACT_ATOMS: atom_id res chain seq x y z
N MET A 1 -18.86 13.12 -10.50
CA MET A 1 -17.49 12.73 -10.92
C MET A 1 -17.12 13.23 -12.32
N GLU A 2 -18.07 13.79 -13.08
CA GLU A 2 -17.85 14.24 -14.47
C GLU A 2 -17.36 15.71 -14.56
N GLU A 3 -17.69 16.53 -13.56
CA GLU A 3 -17.34 17.96 -13.51
C GLU A 3 -15.85 18.21 -13.22
N ALA A 4 -15.21 17.34 -12.44
CA ALA A 4 -13.78 17.41 -12.16
C ALA A 4 -12.91 17.00 -13.37
N ALA A 5 -13.44 16.14 -14.26
CA ALA A 5 -12.74 15.72 -15.47
C ALA A 5 -12.73 16.85 -16.52
N TYR A 6 -13.83 17.60 -16.63
CA TYR A 6 -13.95 18.71 -17.58
C TYR A 6 -13.04 19.90 -17.22
N GLN A 7 -12.95 20.22 -15.93
CA GLN A 7 -12.04 21.26 -15.41
C GLN A 7 -10.56 20.93 -15.69
N PHE A 8 -10.21 19.63 -15.69
CA PHE A 8 -8.83 19.20 -15.92
C PHE A 8 -8.40 19.35 -17.39
N ASP A 9 -9.31 19.10 -18.34
CA ASP A 9 -9.02 19.24 -19.77
C ASP A 9 -8.92 20.71 -20.21
N GLU A 10 -9.71 21.62 -19.61
CA GLU A 10 -9.57 23.05 -19.87
C GLU A 10 -8.19 23.57 -19.43
N ILE A 11 -7.71 23.14 -18.26
CA ILE A 11 -6.39 23.50 -17.72
C ILE A 11 -5.26 22.93 -18.59
N LYS A 12 -5.44 21.72 -19.12
CA LYS A 12 -4.45 21.03 -19.96
C LYS A 12 -4.25 21.70 -21.31
N SER A 13 -5.31 22.33 -21.85
CA SER A 13 -5.27 23.03 -23.14
C SER A 13 -4.54 24.38 -23.12
N LYS A 14 -4.25 24.91 -21.93
CA LYS A 14 -3.59 26.22 -21.72
C LYS A 14 -2.21 26.11 -21.06
N ILE A 15 -1.54 24.96 -21.15
CA ILE A 15 -0.20 24.79 -20.57
C ILE A 15 0.83 25.59 -21.40
N PRO A 16 1.46 26.64 -20.85
CA PRO A 16 2.31 27.55 -21.60
C PRO A 16 3.74 27.01 -21.72
N THR A 17 4.38 27.29 -22.85
CA THR A 17 5.76 26.90 -23.17
C THR A 17 6.83 27.87 -22.67
N ASN A 18 6.46 29.03 -22.08
CA ASN A 18 7.40 30.08 -21.69
C ASN A 18 7.18 30.60 -20.25
N LEU A 19 8.30 30.90 -19.58
CA LEU A 19 8.40 31.29 -18.15
C LEU A 19 7.65 32.59 -17.79
N GLU A 20 7.45 33.52 -18.73
CA GLU A 20 6.76 34.80 -18.47
C GLU A 20 5.24 34.66 -18.25
N GLN A 21 4.61 33.58 -18.73
CA GLN A 21 3.16 33.35 -18.53
C GLN A 21 2.86 32.71 -17.16
N VAL A 22 3.87 32.12 -16.52
CA VAL A 22 3.74 31.54 -15.17
C VAL A 22 3.54 32.66 -14.13
N THR A 23 4.18 33.81 -14.33
CA THR A 23 4.03 34.99 -13.46
C THR A 23 2.64 35.59 -13.52
N GLU A 24 2.02 35.70 -14.70
CA GLU A 24 0.64 36.15 -14.84
C GLU A 24 -0.37 35.20 -14.17
N TYR A 25 -0.14 33.89 -14.27
CA TYR A 25 -0.98 32.91 -13.58
C TYR A 25 -0.80 32.94 -12.06
N ILE A 26 0.41 33.16 -11.55
CA ILE A 26 0.65 33.35 -10.11
C ILE A 26 -0.13 34.56 -9.59
N ASP A 27 -0.15 35.66 -10.33
CA ASP A 27 -0.89 36.86 -9.93
C ASP A 27 -2.42 36.70 -10.11
N LEU A 28 -2.87 35.88 -11.06
CA LEU A 28 -4.26 35.48 -11.19
C LEU A 28 -4.73 34.56 -10.04
N ILE A 29 -3.84 33.67 -9.58
CA ILE A 29 -4.07 32.79 -8.42
C ILE A 29 -4.11 33.63 -7.14
N LYS A 30 -3.21 34.60 -6.97
CA LYS A 30 -3.23 35.54 -5.82
C LYS A 30 -4.49 36.39 -5.77
N SER A 31 -5.07 36.76 -6.92
CA SER A 31 -6.28 37.59 -6.97
C SER A 31 -7.59 36.80 -6.85
N LYS A 32 -7.60 35.51 -7.24
CA LYS A 32 -8.78 34.63 -7.14
C LYS A 32 -8.86 33.79 -5.87
N ILE A 33 -7.82 33.78 -5.03
CA ILE A 33 -7.88 33.24 -3.68
C ILE A 33 -8.16 34.41 -2.72
N PRO A 34 -9.43 34.78 -2.47
CA PRO A 34 -9.72 35.46 -1.23
C PRO A 34 -9.52 34.44 -0.09
N THR A 35 -9.15 34.93 1.08
CA THR A 35 -9.11 34.24 2.40
C THR A 35 -7.72 33.81 2.92
N SER A 36 -7.17 34.74 3.71
CA SER A 36 -6.47 34.56 4.99
C SER A 36 -5.24 33.63 5.05
N TYR A 37 -4.07 34.26 5.01
CA TYR A 37 -2.81 33.67 5.50
C TYR A 37 -2.92 33.18 6.97
N ASP A 38 -3.87 33.72 7.75
CA ASP A 38 -4.12 33.34 9.15
C ASP A 38 -4.90 32.02 9.29
N GLU A 39 -5.62 31.56 8.26
CA GLU A 39 -6.37 30.29 8.30
C GLU A 39 -5.47 29.09 7.95
N LEU A 40 -4.33 29.35 7.30
CA LEU A 40 -3.27 28.37 7.03
C LEU A 40 -2.22 28.29 8.14
N GLN A 41 -2.20 29.23 9.10
CA GLN A 41 -1.33 29.17 10.29
C GLN A 41 -1.29 27.80 10.97
N PRO A 42 -2.42 27.17 11.34
CA PRO A 42 -2.40 25.87 12.02
C PRO A 42 -1.82 24.77 11.13
N HIS A 43 -1.99 24.86 9.81
CA HIS A 43 -1.41 23.90 8.86
C HIS A 43 0.10 24.15 8.65
N ILE A 44 0.54 25.40 8.63
CA ILE A 44 1.95 25.78 8.50
C ILE A 44 2.73 25.42 9.77
N GLU A 45 2.16 25.63 10.96
CA GLU A 45 2.74 25.19 12.23
C GLU A 45 2.81 23.67 12.31
N TYR A 46 1.76 22.97 11.85
CA TYR A 46 1.79 21.52 11.69
C TYR A 46 2.95 21.09 10.78
N PHE A 47 3.12 21.70 9.60
CA PHE A 47 4.24 21.40 8.70
C PHE A 47 5.63 21.74 9.30
N LYS A 48 5.75 22.79 10.11
CA LYS A 48 7.00 23.13 10.81
C LYS A 48 7.32 22.16 11.96
N SER A 49 6.30 21.56 12.57
CA SER A 49 6.46 20.55 13.62
C SER A 49 6.83 19.17 13.07
N ILE A 50 6.67 18.95 11.76
CA ILE A 50 7.05 17.71 11.10
C ILE A 50 8.58 17.63 11.02
N LYS A 51 9.12 16.63 11.72
CA LYS A 51 10.53 16.28 11.63
C LYS A 51 10.80 15.58 10.29
N PRO A 52 11.82 16.00 9.52
CA PRO A 52 12.22 15.32 8.29
C PRO A 52 12.46 13.81 8.49
N GLU A 53 12.92 13.43 9.67
CA GLU A 53 13.20 12.05 10.06
C GLU A 53 11.94 11.18 10.07
N ASP A 54 10.81 11.73 10.51
CA ASP A 54 9.53 11.02 10.63
C ASP A 54 8.95 10.73 9.24
N VAL A 55 9.02 11.70 8.31
CA VAL A 55 8.60 11.52 6.91
C VAL A 55 9.47 10.49 6.20
N ILE A 56 10.79 10.52 6.43
CA ILE A 56 11.72 9.56 5.87
C ILE A 56 11.47 8.16 6.44
N ASN A 57 11.15 8.05 7.73
CA ASN A 57 10.87 6.79 8.39
C ASN A 57 9.53 6.20 7.92
N ASP A 58 8.49 7.03 7.83
CA ASP A 58 7.19 6.63 7.29
C ASP A 58 7.31 6.20 5.82
N PHE A 59 8.10 6.90 5.00
CA PHE A 59 8.40 6.50 3.63
C PHE A 59 9.18 5.18 3.55
N LYS A 60 10.21 4.99 4.39
CA LYS A 60 11.03 3.76 4.41
C LYS A 60 10.25 2.53 4.88
N ASN A 61 9.30 2.73 5.79
CA ASN A 61 8.45 1.68 6.33
C ASN A 61 7.13 1.53 5.55
N LEU A 62 6.98 2.24 4.43
CA LEU A 62 5.79 2.23 3.57
C LEU A 62 4.49 2.53 4.35
N LYS A 63 4.60 3.35 5.39
CA LYS A 63 3.46 3.79 6.17
C LYS A 63 2.73 4.88 5.40
N VAL A 64 1.51 4.56 4.96
CA VAL A 64 0.64 5.50 4.28
C VAL A 64 0.02 6.43 5.32
N SER A 65 0.70 7.54 5.60
CA SER A 65 0.15 8.65 6.38
C SER A 65 -0.38 9.73 5.43
N PRO A 66 -1.32 10.58 5.86
CA PRO A 66 -1.79 11.73 5.08
C PRO A 66 -0.63 12.63 4.58
N ILE A 67 0.44 12.75 5.37
CA ILE A 67 1.64 13.51 5.04
C ILE A 67 2.42 12.83 3.90
N THR A 68 2.63 11.52 3.96
CA THR A 68 3.33 10.78 2.90
C THR A 68 2.61 10.92 1.56
N VAL A 69 1.27 10.89 1.57
CA VAL A 69 0.44 11.07 0.38
C VAL A 69 0.58 12.49 -0.18
N SER A 70 0.47 13.53 0.66
CA SER A 70 0.58 14.92 0.22
C SER A 70 1.97 15.22 -0.34
N VAL A 71 3.05 14.77 0.33
CA VAL A 71 4.43 14.95 -0.14
C VAL A 71 4.68 14.22 -1.45
N THR A 72 4.19 12.99 -1.60
CA THR A 72 4.34 12.21 -2.84
C THR A 72 3.59 12.88 -3.99
N LEU A 73 2.39 13.41 -3.72
CA LEU A 73 1.58 14.13 -4.72
C LEU A 73 2.25 15.45 -5.14
N VAL A 74 2.84 16.20 -4.21
CA VAL A 74 3.62 17.41 -4.52
C VAL A 74 4.87 17.08 -5.34
N ILE A 75 5.60 16.02 -5.00
CA ILE A 75 6.79 15.59 -5.77
C ILE A 75 6.40 15.14 -7.18
N LEU A 76 5.33 14.35 -7.32
CA LEU A 76 4.85 13.88 -8.62
C LEU A 76 4.37 15.03 -9.49
N THR A 77 3.59 15.96 -8.94
CA THR A 77 3.12 17.16 -9.66
C THR A 77 4.29 18.05 -10.05
N THR A 78 5.24 18.30 -9.14
CA THR A 78 6.47 19.05 -9.43
C THR A 78 7.29 18.37 -10.53
N LEU A 79 7.49 17.05 -10.47
CA LEU A 79 8.23 16.31 -11.50
C LEU A 79 7.50 16.30 -12.85
N LEU A 80 6.17 16.28 -12.88
CA LEU A 80 5.41 16.35 -14.13
C LEU A 80 5.45 17.74 -14.77
N ILE A 81 5.39 18.80 -13.96
CA ILE A 81 5.45 20.19 -14.41
C ILE A 81 6.88 20.56 -14.84
N PHE A 82 7.88 20.28 -14.00
CA PHE A 82 9.29 20.59 -14.30
C PHE A 82 9.94 19.56 -15.23
N GLY A 83 9.47 18.32 -15.27
CA GLY A 83 9.97 17.30 -16.21
C GLY A 83 9.64 17.62 -17.66
N LYS A 84 8.56 18.38 -17.92
CA LYS A 84 8.30 18.97 -19.24
C LYS A 84 9.11 20.24 -19.51
N LEU A 85 9.47 21.01 -18.49
CA LEU A 85 10.20 22.29 -18.62
C LEU A 85 11.73 22.10 -18.75
N LEU A 86 12.30 21.06 -18.12
CA LEU A 86 13.74 20.75 -18.15
C LEU A 86 14.14 19.87 -19.35
N GLY A 87 13.21 19.52 -20.24
CA GLY A 87 13.45 18.76 -21.47
C GLY A 87 14.09 19.56 -22.62
N GLY A 88 14.77 20.66 -22.32
CA GLY A 88 15.44 21.54 -23.28
C GLY A 88 16.93 21.26 -23.40
N ASN A 89 17.32 20.51 -24.44
CA ASN A 89 18.60 20.60 -25.17
C ASN A 89 19.92 20.73 -24.37
N GLY A 90 20.11 19.90 -23.34
CA GLY A 90 21.40 19.74 -22.65
C GLY A 90 22.16 18.53 -23.18
N LYS A 91 23.35 18.75 -23.77
CA LYS A 91 24.28 17.74 -24.31
C LYS A 91 24.33 16.47 -23.46
N GLN A 92 24.14 15.32 -24.10
CA GLN A 92 24.36 14.00 -23.51
C GLN A 92 25.81 13.89 -23.03
N HIS A 93 26.02 14.14 -21.74
CA HIS A 93 27.15 13.56 -21.05
C HIS A 93 26.76 12.11 -20.80
N HIS A 94 27.36 11.19 -21.55
CA HIS A 94 27.25 9.76 -21.33
C HIS A 94 27.95 9.42 -20.00
N GLU A 95 27.33 9.75 -18.88
CA GLU A 95 27.65 9.09 -17.62
C GLU A 95 27.11 7.66 -17.73
N THR A 96 28.02 6.71 -17.71
CA THR A 96 27.70 5.29 -17.54
C THR A 96 26.74 5.17 -16.35
N PRO A 97 25.61 4.45 -16.50
CA PRO A 97 24.64 4.34 -15.41
C PRO A 97 25.36 3.66 -14.25
N LYS A 98 25.66 4.43 -13.19
CA LYS A 98 26.09 3.87 -11.91
C LYS A 98 25.02 2.89 -11.49
N LYS A 99 25.33 1.60 -11.66
CA LYS A 99 24.52 0.43 -11.30
C LYS A 99 24.04 0.65 -9.87
N LYS A 100 22.80 1.11 -9.69
CA LYS A 100 22.17 1.21 -8.37
C LYS A 100 22.26 -0.18 -7.76
N SER A 101 23.17 -0.37 -6.81
CA SER A 101 23.28 -1.63 -6.10
C SER A 101 21.91 -1.89 -5.48
N LYS A 102 21.31 -3.05 -5.80
CA LYS A 102 20.04 -3.46 -5.22
C LYS A 102 20.22 -3.38 -3.70
N LYS A 103 19.62 -2.37 -3.05
CA LYS A 103 19.70 -2.23 -1.59
C LYS A 103 19.15 -3.53 -1.01
N LYS A 104 20.00 -4.28 -0.30
CA LYS A 104 19.58 -5.50 0.39
C LYS A 104 18.46 -5.10 1.34
N LEU A 105 17.32 -5.80 1.27
CA LEU A 105 16.19 -5.58 2.17
C LEU A 105 16.67 -5.64 3.62
N THR A 106 16.19 -4.69 4.44
CA THR A 106 16.44 -4.72 5.89
C THR A 106 15.80 -5.95 6.51
N LYS A 107 16.25 -6.36 7.71
CA LYS A 107 15.67 -7.51 8.42
C LYS A 107 14.16 -7.32 8.62
N ALA A 108 13.72 -6.13 9.02
CA ALA A 108 12.31 -5.80 9.18
C ALA A 108 11.52 -5.90 7.87
N GLN A 109 12.07 -5.42 6.75
CA GLN A 109 11.44 -5.55 5.44
C GLN A 109 11.33 -7.01 4.98
N LYS A 110 12.34 -7.84 5.28
CA LYS A 110 12.28 -9.28 5.01
C LYS A 110 11.20 -9.95 5.83
N SER A 111 11.13 -9.69 7.14
CA SER A 111 10.08 -10.23 8.01
C SER A 111 8.69 -9.81 7.54
N ASN A 112 8.50 -8.53 7.18
CA ASN A 112 7.20 -8.08 6.65
C ASN A 112 6.85 -8.78 5.35
N LYS A 113 7.82 -8.92 4.43
CA LYS A 113 7.63 -9.62 3.15
C LYS A 113 7.23 -11.07 3.38
N GLN A 114 7.85 -11.76 4.33
CA GLN A 114 7.48 -13.14 4.69
C GLN A 114 6.06 -13.23 5.27
N ILE A 115 5.67 -12.29 6.13
CA ILE A 115 4.30 -12.23 6.66
C ILE A 115 3.29 -12.05 5.52
N GLN A 116 3.57 -11.16 4.58
CA GLN A 116 2.70 -10.91 3.42
C GLN A 116 2.66 -12.12 2.48
N GLU A 117 3.80 -12.75 2.19
CA GLU A 117 3.84 -13.95 1.34
C GLU A 117 2.98 -15.09 1.89
N ILE A 118 2.93 -15.26 3.22
CA ILE A 118 2.06 -16.25 3.84
C ILE A 118 0.58 -15.85 3.71
N LEU A 119 0.24 -14.58 3.93
CA LEU A 119 -1.12 -14.09 3.75
C LEU A 119 -1.58 -14.30 2.29
N ASP A 120 -0.79 -13.83 1.33
CA ASP A 120 -1.08 -13.92 -0.10
C ASP A 120 -1.29 -15.38 -0.52
N PHE A 121 -0.45 -16.30 -0.03
CA PHE A 121 -0.56 -17.73 -0.33
C PHE A 121 -1.83 -18.36 0.25
N VAL A 122 -2.19 -18.03 1.49
CA VAL A 122 -3.44 -18.52 2.09
C VAL A 122 -4.65 -17.98 1.32
N GLU A 123 -4.63 -16.69 0.97
CA GLU A 123 -5.71 -16.04 0.21
C GLU A 123 -5.86 -16.59 -1.21
N SER A 124 -4.75 -16.90 -1.90
CA SER A 124 -4.81 -17.35 -3.29
C SER A 124 -5.08 -18.85 -3.43
N GLU A 125 -4.53 -19.67 -2.54
CA GLU A 125 -4.62 -21.13 -2.64
C GLU A 125 -5.74 -21.69 -1.75
N TYR A 126 -5.69 -21.41 -0.45
CA TYR A 126 -6.52 -22.12 0.50
C TYR A 126 -7.93 -21.57 0.61
N VAL A 127 -8.11 -20.25 0.62
CA VAL A 127 -9.45 -19.65 0.73
C VAL A 127 -10.38 -20.13 -0.41
N PRO A 128 -9.99 -20.07 -1.69
CA PRO A 128 -10.85 -20.51 -2.78
C PRO A 128 -11.12 -22.02 -2.76
N GLU A 129 -10.12 -22.82 -2.36
CA GLU A 129 -10.30 -24.27 -2.22
C GLU A 129 -11.26 -24.63 -1.09
N ILE A 130 -11.19 -23.93 0.04
CA ILE A 130 -12.11 -24.08 1.18
C ILE A 130 -13.53 -23.69 0.74
N ASP A 131 -13.69 -22.57 0.04
CA ASP A 131 -14.99 -22.12 -0.46
C ASP A 131 -15.60 -23.16 -1.41
N LYS A 132 -14.81 -23.64 -2.38
CA LYS A 132 -15.23 -24.69 -3.31
C LYS A 132 -15.59 -25.99 -2.59
N PHE A 133 -14.83 -26.38 -1.57
CA PHE A 133 -15.14 -27.55 -0.76
C PHE A 133 -16.49 -27.39 -0.05
N ILE A 134 -16.72 -26.23 0.58
CA ILE A 134 -17.98 -25.93 1.27
C ILE A 134 -19.17 -25.92 0.30
N GLU A 135 -18.99 -25.53 -0.96
CA GLU A 135 -20.07 -25.57 -1.97
C GLU A 135 -20.36 -26.99 -2.46
N THR A 136 -19.30 -27.79 -2.67
CA THR A 136 -19.38 -29.12 -3.30
C THR A 136 -19.53 -30.28 -2.32
N TYR A 137 -19.49 -30.05 -1.01
CA TYR A 137 -19.46 -31.12 -0.01
C TYR A 137 -20.58 -32.17 -0.14
N LYS A 138 -21.77 -31.76 -0.60
CA LYS A 138 -22.93 -32.67 -0.76
C LYS A 138 -22.72 -33.72 -1.84
N THR A 139 -21.78 -33.50 -2.76
CA THR A 139 -21.45 -34.47 -3.82
C THR A 139 -20.33 -35.43 -3.41
N LEU A 140 -19.74 -35.23 -2.22
CA LEU A 140 -18.63 -36.03 -1.69
C LEU A 140 -19.15 -37.10 -0.73
N SER A 141 -18.40 -38.19 -0.59
CA SER A 141 -18.68 -39.19 0.44
C SER A 141 -18.33 -38.67 1.83
N SER A 142 -18.92 -39.24 2.88
CA SER A 142 -18.60 -38.85 4.27
C SER A 142 -17.11 -39.00 4.60
N GLU A 143 -16.43 -39.97 4.00
CA GLU A 143 -15.00 -40.21 4.21
C GLU A 143 -14.16 -39.13 3.51
N ASP A 144 -14.49 -38.80 2.25
CA ASP A 144 -13.82 -37.72 1.51
C ASP A 144 -13.98 -36.37 2.20
N ILE A 145 -15.14 -36.12 2.80
CA ILE A 145 -15.41 -34.89 3.57
C ILE A 145 -14.45 -34.80 4.76
N GLU A 146 -14.31 -35.86 5.55
CA GLU A 146 -13.40 -35.86 6.71
C GLU A 146 -11.93 -35.70 6.29
N ILE A 147 -11.52 -36.36 5.22
CA ILE A 147 -10.18 -36.22 4.65
C ILE A 147 -9.92 -34.77 4.25
N LYS A 148 -10.87 -34.13 3.56
CA LYS A 148 -10.75 -32.73 3.13
C LYS A 148 -10.69 -31.76 4.31
N PHE A 149 -11.49 -31.98 5.35
CA PHE A 149 -11.40 -31.17 6.57
C PHE A 149 -10.02 -31.26 7.22
N ASN A 150 -9.53 -32.48 7.44
CA ASN A 150 -8.23 -32.68 8.09
C ASN A 150 -7.11 -32.08 7.25
N TYR A 151 -7.18 -32.22 5.91
CA TYR A 151 -6.25 -31.61 4.99
C TYR A 151 -6.18 -30.07 5.16
N PHE A 152 -7.33 -29.38 5.11
CA PHE A 152 -7.33 -27.92 5.24
C PHE A 152 -6.88 -27.46 6.62
N GLU A 153 -7.29 -28.14 7.69
CA GLU A 153 -6.82 -27.83 9.04
C GLU A 153 -5.30 -27.98 9.18
N GLU A 154 -4.73 -29.07 8.65
CA GLU A 154 -3.28 -29.27 8.67
C GLU A 154 -2.53 -28.22 7.86
N MET A 155 -3.06 -27.83 6.68
CA MET A 155 -2.42 -26.82 5.84
C MET A 155 -2.46 -25.42 6.49
N LEU A 156 -3.62 -25.01 7.03
CA LEU A 156 -3.74 -23.74 7.74
C LEU A 156 -2.86 -23.71 9.01
N LEU A 157 -2.78 -24.81 9.75
CA LEU A 157 -1.89 -24.95 10.90
C LEU A 157 -0.42 -24.81 10.50
N LYS A 158 -0.01 -25.40 9.37
CA LYS A 158 1.36 -25.27 8.86
C LYS A 158 1.74 -23.82 8.56
N GLU A 159 0.82 -23.03 8.00
CA GLU A 159 1.06 -21.61 7.74
C GLU A 159 1.13 -20.78 9.04
N LEU A 160 0.33 -21.12 10.06
CA LEU A 160 0.47 -20.53 11.40
C LEU A 160 1.86 -20.77 12.01
N LEU A 161 2.37 -22.00 11.93
CA LEU A 161 3.70 -22.33 12.42
C LEU A 161 4.80 -21.53 11.70
N LYS A 162 4.65 -21.30 10.38
CA LYS A 162 5.58 -20.45 9.63
C LYS A 162 5.51 -18.99 10.09
N LEU A 163 4.32 -18.46 10.36
CA LEU A 163 4.16 -17.10 10.89
C LEU A 163 4.84 -16.94 12.25
N ASP A 164 4.67 -17.91 13.14
CA ASP A 164 5.29 -17.88 14.48
C ASP A 164 6.81 -17.91 14.43
N ALA A 165 7.39 -18.58 13.42
CA ALA A 165 8.83 -18.62 13.19
C ALA A 165 9.42 -17.27 12.71
N ILE A 166 8.61 -16.30 12.29
CA ILE A 166 9.10 -14.99 11.82
C ILE A 166 9.53 -14.14 13.00
N ASP A 167 10.79 -13.71 12.99
CA ASP A 167 11.32 -12.79 13.98
C ASP A 167 10.77 -11.37 13.77
N VAL A 168 10.00 -10.93 14.78
CA VAL A 168 9.35 -9.61 14.87
C VAL A 168 9.85 -8.83 16.09
N SER A 169 10.94 -9.29 16.73
CA SER A 169 11.46 -8.69 17.96
C SER A 169 11.88 -7.24 17.74
N GLY A 170 11.43 -6.35 18.64
CA GLY A 170 11.77 -4.92 18.59
C GLY A 170 11.03 -4.12 17.51
N ASN A 171 9.98 -4.67 16.90
CA ASN A 171 9.13 -3.95 15.95
C ASN A 171 7.64 -4.23 16.19
N GLU A 172 6.95 -3.29 16.85
CA GLU A 172 5.51 -3.41 17.16
C GLU A 172 4.64 -3.54 15.92
N ILE A 173 4.99 -2.87 14.82
CA ILE A 173 4.23 -2.95 13.56
C ILE A 173 4.28 -4.37 12.99
N LEU A 174 5.44 -5.02 13.03
CA LEU A 174 5.58 -6.41 12.56
C LEU A 174 4.81 -7.38 13.47
N ARG A 175 4.78 -7.12 14.78
CA ARG A 175 3.98 -7.90 15.73
C ARG A 175 2.49 -7.78 15.42
N ASP A 176 2.02 -6.57 15.16
CA ASP A 176 0.62 -6.31 14.80
C ASP A 176 0.24 -6.92 13.45
N ASN A 177 1.11 -6.79 12.44
CA ASN A 177 0.90 -7.40 11.14
C ASN A 177 0.81 -8.93 11.25
N ARG A 178 1.76 -9.56 11.95
CA ARG A 178 1.72 -11.01 12.21
C ARG A 178 0.43 -11.41 12.92
N LYS A 179 0.01 -10.65 13.94
CA LYS A 179 -1.24 -10.91 14.68
C LYS A 179 -2.48 -10.83 13.79
N LYS A 180 -2.54 -9.88 12.86
CA LYS A 180 -3.64 -9.76 11.89
C LYS A 180 -3.73 -10.99 10.99
N VAL A 181 -2.60 -11.45 10.45
CA VAL A 181 -2.56 -12.64 9.58
C VAL A 181 -2.89 -13.91 10.37
N ILE A 182 -2.38 -14.07 11.59
CA ILE A 182 -2.76 -15.18 12.48
C ILE A 182 -4.28 -15.20 12.69
N LYS A 183 -4.89 -14.05 13.00
CA LYS A 183 -6.33 -13.97 13.21
C LYS A 183 -7.12 -14.33 11.95
N PHE A 184 -6.65 -13.87 10.78
CA PHE A 184 -7.24 -14.21 9.49
C PHE A 184 -7.29 -15.72 9.27
N ILE A 185 -6.16 -16.42 9.42
CA ILE A 185 -6.09 -17.88 9.28
C ILE A 185 -7.00 -18.58 10.30
N GLN A 186 -6.96 -18.15 11.56
CA GLN A 186 -7.81 -18.72 12.62
C GLN A 186 -9.31 -18.53 12.36
N ASP A 187 -9.71 -17.43 11.74
CA ASP A 187 -11.11 -17.20 11.40
C ASP A 187 -11.58 -18.16 10.29
N HIS A 188 -10.71 -18.55 9.35
CA HIS A 188 -10.99 -19.62 8.38
C HIS A 188 -11.07 -21.01 9.03
N GLN A 189 -10.19 -21.34 9.99
CA GLN A 189 -10.29 -22.59 10.75
C GLN A 189 -11.61 -22.66 11.54
N LYS A 190 -12.00 -21.58 12.23
CA LYS A 190 -13.30 -21.52 12.93
C LYS A 190 -14.49 -21.71 11.98
N ARG A 191 -14.39 -21.17 10.77
CA ARG A 191 -15.42 -21.36 9.73
C ARG A 191 -15.52 -22.83 9.31
N LEU A 192 -14.39 -23.49 9.08
CA LEU A 192 -14.34 -24.93 8.80
C LEU A 192 -14.91 -25.75 9.96
N ASP A 193 -14.51 -25.47 11.20
CA ASP A 193 -15.01 -26.15 12.39
C ASP A 193 -16.52 -25.98 12.58
N LYS A 194 -17.04 -24.77 12.37
CA LYS A 194 -18.48 -24.48 12.44
C LYS A 194 -19.22 -25.30 11.38
N PHE A 195 -18.72 -25.28 10.15
CA PHE A 195 -19.29 -26.05 9.05
C PHE A 195 -19.26 -27.56 9.33
N LYS A 196 -18.14 -28.09 9.86
CA LYS A 196 -18.00 -29.50 10.27
C LYS A 196 -19.03 -29.91 11.33
N LYS A 197 -19.36 -29.01 12.26
CA LYS A 197 -20.40 -29.26 13.27
C LYS A 197 -21.79 -29.25 12.66
N GLU A 198 -22.07 -28.33 11.73
CA GLU A 198 -23.37 -28.22 11.06
C GLU A 198 -23.70 -29.45 10.21
N ILE A 199 -22.71 -30.08 9.57
CA ILE A 199 -22.94 -31.30 8.77
C ILE A 199 -23.05 -32.58 9.60
N LYS A 200 -22.55 -32.58 10.85
CA LYS A 200 -22.60 -33.73 11.77
C LYS A 200 -23.82 -33.69 12.70
N ALA A 201 -24.48 -32.54 12.78
CA ALA A 201 -25.72 -32.32 13.52
C ALA A 201 -26.92 -32.85 12.74
#